data_AF-A0A899G2K7-F1
#
_entry.id   AF-A0A899G2K7-F1
#
_cell.length_a   1.000
_cell.length_b   1.000
_cell.length_c   1.000
_cell.angle_alpha   90.00
_cell.angle_beta   90.00
_cell.angle_gamma   90.00
#
_symmetry.space_group_name_H-M   'P 1'
#
loop_
_entity.id
_entity.type
_entity.pdbx_description
1 polymer ?
#
loop_
_entity_poly.entity_id
_entity_poly.type
_entity_poly.pdbx_seq_one_letter_code
_entity_poly.pdbx_strand_id
1 'polypeptide(L)'
;MTLKHLKKQDQEVEKAYRTEDSMDKEFHGLSEISGYTEMNGEEEEEDEAGGIYSVETGEEILKSAVIQREEVLHEGGEHKPMVGSEEWHRIRRSSHKEVERRRRETINESISELARIVPGCEKNKGKILERTVAYIQQLKENEANNIEKWTLEKLLTDQAISELSAANQKLKAECDRLWREVNVWKQAATSGLDNDKDEKKDEPISNVRAEKMD
;
A
#
# COMPACT_ATOMS: atom_id res chain seq x y z
N MET A 1 -12.57 42.58 29.89
CA MET A 1 -11.59 41.53 30.30
C MET A 1 -10.37 42.21 30.89
N THR A 2 -9.82 41.73 32.01
CA THR A 2 -8.59 42.31 32.62
C THR A 2 -7.32 41.88 31.88
N LEU A 3 -6.30 42.75 31.80
CA LEU A 3 -4.98 42.49 31.18
C LEU A 3 -4.33 41.14 31.55
N LYS A 4 -4.57 40.63 32.78
CA LYS A 4 -4.07 39.32 33.21
C LYS A 4 -4.71 38.14 32.46
N HIS A 5 -5.99 38.26 32.11
CA HIS A 5 -6.71 37.25 31.34
C HIS A 5 -6.22 37.22 29.88
N LEU A 6 -5.92 38.38 29.29
CA LEU A 6 -5.41 38.46 27.92
C LEU A 6 -4.00 37.88 27.79
N LYS A 7 -3.10 38.17 28.75
CA LYS A 7 -1.76 37.56 28.79
C LYS A 7 -1.80 36.04 29.00
N LYS A 8 -2.73 35.54 29.81
CA LYS A 8 -2.91 34.10 30.02
C LYS A 8 -3.43 33.41 28.76
N GLN A 9 -4.35 34.05 28.05
CA GLN A 9 -4.88 33.55 26.79
C GLN A 9 -3.82 33.55 25.67
N ASP A 10 -3.01 34.59 25.55
CA ASP A 10 -1.88 34.61 24.61
C ASP A 10 -0.83 33.53 24.94
N GLN A 11 -0.60 33.23 26.23
CA GLN A 11 0.31 32.16 26.66
C GLN A 11 -0.22 30.74 26.39
N GLU A 12 -1.54 30.55 26.46
CA GLU A 12 -2.18 29.28 26.08
C GLU A 12 -2.17 29.07 24.55
N VAL A 13 -2.37 30.14 23.79
CA VAL A 13 -2.29 30.12 22.32
C VAL A 13 -0.86 29.79 21.85
N GLU A 14 0.16 30.44 22.42
CA GLU A 14 1.58 30.12 22.15
C GLU A 14 1.95 28.65 22.44
N LYS A 15 1.42 28.09 23.54
CA LYS A 15 1.64 26.68 23.86
C LYS A 15 1.00 25.73 22.85
N ALA A 16 -0.19 26.06 22.35
CA ALA A 16 -0.88 25.27 21.33
C ALA A 16 -0.11 25.25 19.99
N TYR A 17 0.48 26.39 19.59
CA TYR A 17 1.33 26.48 18.39
C TYR A 17 2.62 25.66 18.49
N ARG A 18 3.25 25.61 19.67
CA ARG A 18 4.46 24.80 19.87
C ARG A 18 4.21 23.30 19.72
N THR A 19 2.98 22.85 19.98
CA THR A 19 2.54 21.48 19.75
C THR A 19 2.21 21.19 18.28
N GLU A 20 1.64 22.14 17.52
CA GLU A 20 1.41 21.96 16.07
C GLU A 20 2.71 21.88 15.27
N ASP A 21 3.68 22.74 15.56
CA ASP A 21 5.02 22.73 14.93
C ASP A 21 5.82 21.44 15.26
N SER A 22 5.42 20.75 16.33
CA SER A 22 5.91 19.41 16.69
C SER A 22 5.19 18.30 15.92
N MET A 23 3.91 18.46 15.60
CA MET A 23 3.12 17.50 14.80
C MET A 23 3.45 17.60 13.31
N ASP A 24 3.78 18.79 12.78
CA ASP A 24 4.26 18.96 11.40
C ASP A 24 5.60 18.23 11.16
N LYS A 25 6.44 18.10 12.19
CA LYS A 25 7.67 17.28 12.15
C LYS A 25 7.39 15.77 12.17
N GLU A 26 6.33 15.33 12.85
CA GLU A 26 5.87 13.94 12.79
C GLU A 26 5.23 13.61 11.44
N PHE A 27 4.55 14.57 10.81
CA PHE A 27 3.92 14.41 9.49
C PHE A 27 4.97 14.29 8.36
N HIS A 28 6.10 15.00 8.44
CA HIS A 28 7.22 14.77 7.52
C HIS A 28 7.80 13.35 7.60
N GLY A 29 7.74 12.69 8.76
CA GLY A 29 8.11 11.28 8.90
C GLY A 29 7.16 10.28 8.24
N LEU A 30 5.92 10.71 7.90
CA LEU A 30 4.95 9.87 7.17
C LEU A 30 5.06 10.03 5.66
N SER A 31 5.81 11.02 5.16
CA SER A 31 6.14 11.15 3.73
C SER A 31 6.97 9.96 3.22
N GLU A 32 7.66 9.23 4.09
CA GLU A 32 8.42 8.03 3.71
C GLU A 32 7.50 6.84 3.34
N ILE A 33 6.23 6.85 3.74
CA ILE A 33 5.28 5.78 3.40
C ILE A 33 4.73 5.96 1.97
N SER A 34 4.83 7.17 1.40
CA SER A 34 4.38 7.46 0.03
C SER A 34 5.30 6.89 -1.06
N GLY A 35 6.45 6.29 -0.70
CA GLY A 35 7.37 5.67 -1.67
C GLY A 35 6.92 4.32 -2.22
N TYR A 36 5.87 3.70 -1.67
CA TYR A 36 5.43 2.37 -2.11
C TYR A 36 4.53 2.36 -3.37
N THR A 37 4.10 3.53 -3.85
CA THR A 37 3.13 3.62 -4.97
C THR A 37 3.76 4.10 -6.28
N GLU A 38 5.04 4.51 -6.27
CA GLU A 38 5.73 5.13 -7.42
C GLU A 38 6.70 4.18 -8.16
N MET A 39 6.62 2.87 -7.95
CA MET A 39 7.53 1.88 -8.55
C MET A 39 6.84 0.94 -9.55
N ASN A 40 6.03 1.45 -10.49
CA ASN A 40 5.55 0.66 -11.64
C ASN A 40 5.37 1.54 -12.89
N GLY A 41 6.41 2.28 -13.26
CA GLY A 41 6.38 3.08 -14.47
C GLY A 41 7.73 3.67 -14.82
N GLU A 42 8.76 2.85 -15.01
CA GLU A 42 9.97 3.23 -15.75
C GLU A 42 10.61 1.97 -16.37
N GLU A 43 10.66 1.96 -17.70
CA GLU A 43 11.45 1.01 -18.49
C GLU A 43 12.92 1.40 -18.39
N GLU A 44 13.77 0.58 -17.77
CA GLU A 44 15.22 0.60 -18.00
C GLU A 44 15.80 -0.82 -18.04
N GLU A 45 16.57 -1.09 -19.10
CA GLU A 45 17.46 -2.24 -19.25
C GLU A 45 18.66 -2.15 -18.28
N GLU A 46 19.03 -3.29 -17.71
CA GLU A 46 20.39 -3.85 -17.55
C GLU A 46 20.56 -4.60 -16.21
N ASP A 47 20.70 -5.91 -16.35
CA ASP A 47 21.70 -6.81 -15.77
C ASP A 47 22.00 -6.87 -14.24
N GLU A 48 22.00 -8.14 -13.81
CA GLU A 48 22.68 -8.77 -12.68
C GLU A 48 22.07 -8.72 -11.24
N ALA A 49 21.54 -9.90 -10.89
CA ALA A 49 21.80 -10.62 -9.64
C ALA A 49 21.20 -10.09 -8.33
N GLY A 50 19.95 -10.50 -8.04
CA GLY A 50 19.37 -10.49 -6.70
C GLY A 50 18.11 -11.33 -6.65
N GLY A 51 18.22 -12.58 -6.19
CA GLY A 51 17.13 -13.57 -6.26
C GLY A 51 15.92 -13.26 -5.37
N ILE A 52 14.73 -13.65 -5.83
CA ILE A 52 13.48 -13.84 -5.05
C ILE A 52 12.52 -14.67 -5.93
N TYR A 53 12.12 -15.84 -5.40
CA TYR A 53 11.08 -16.79 -5.82
C TYR A 53 10.98 -17.15 -7.33
N SER A 54 11.54 -18.32 -7.69
CA SER A 54 11.10 -19.08 -8.87
C SER A 54 9.60 -19.36 -8.75
N VAL A 55 8.77 -18.55 -9.40
CA VAL A 55 7.43 -18.96 -9.77
C VAL A 55 7.61 -19.98 -10.89
N GLU A 56 7.54 -21.26 -10.54
CA GLU A 56 7.52 -22.33 -11.53
C GLU A 56 6.44 -21.98 -12.55
N THR A 57 6.86 -21.72 -13.79
CA THR A 57 5.91 -21.44 -14.87
C THR A 57 4.98 -22.65 -15.02
N GLY A 58 3.76 -22.44 -15.52
CA GLY A 58 2.80 -23.55 -15.71
C GLY A 58 3.38 -24.71 -16.54
N GLU A 59 4.37 -24.46 -17.39
CA GLU A 59 5.14 -25.49 -18.08
C GLU A 59 6.10 -26.28 -17.19
N GLU A 60 6.73 -25.66 -16.19
CA GLU A 60 7.61 -26.33 -15.22
C GLU A 60 6.80 -27.22 -14.27
N ILE A 61 5.63 -26.78 -13.83
CA ILE A 61 4.69 -27.60 -13.03
C ILE A 61 4.18 -28.80 -13.86
N LEU A 62 3.91 -28.60 -15.16
CA LEU A 62 3.52 -29.68 -16.05
C LEU A 62 4.67 -30.65 -16.34
N LYS A 63 5.90 -30.16 -16.50
CA LYS A 63 7.10 -31.02 -16.67
C LYS A 63 7.41 -31.81 -15.39
N SER A 64 7.27 -31.19 -14.22
CA SER A 64 7.49 -31.86 -12.92
C SER A 64 6.37 -32.87 -12.62
N ALA A 65 5.12 -32.58 -12.94
CA ALA A 65 4.01 -33.54 -12.81
C ALA A 65 4.09 -34.72 -13.80
N VAL A 66 4.62 -34.50 -15.02
CA VAL A 66 4.76 -35.56 -16.04
C VAL A 66 6.05 -36.39 -15.83
N ILE A 67 7.04 -35.87 -15.11
CA ILE A 67 8.34 -36.52 -14.85
C ILE A 67 8.60 -36.61 -13.33
N GLN A 68 7.63 -37.14 -12.57
CA GLN A 68 7.96 -37.96 -11.41
C GLN A 68 7.88 -39.42 -11.83
N ARG A 69 8.83 -39.83 -12.69
CA ARG A 69 9.22 -41.23 -12.74
C ARG A 69 9.99 -41.50 -11.46
N GLU A 70 9.28 -41.97 -10.46
CA GLU A 70 9.88 -42.76 -9.39
C GLU A 70 10.62 -43.92 -10.09
N GLU A 71 11.94 -43.80 -10.20
CA GLU A 71 12.81 -44.91 -10.57
C GLU A 71 12.72 -45.94 -9.45
N VAL A 72 11.68 -46.75 -9.50
CA VAL A 72 11.66 -48.01 -8.77
C VAL A 72 12.74 -48.85 -9.42
N LEU A 73 13.94 -48.81 -8.84
CA LEU A 73 15.01 -49.77 -9.07
C LEU A 73 14.41 -51.16 -8.85
N HIS A 74 14.04 -51.82 -9.95
CA HIS A 74 13.81 -53.26 -9.93
C HIS A 74 15.19 -53.93 -9.84
N GLU A 75 15.66 -54.13 -8.61
CA GLU A 75 16.60 -55.20 -8.31
C GLU A 75 15.92 -56.53 -8.62
N GLY A 76 16.27 -57.09 -9.77
CA GLY A 76 15.76 -58.35 -10.28
C GLY A 76 16.45 -58.63 -11.60
N GLY A 77 17.72 -58.99 -11.54
CA GLY A 77 18.38 -59.58 -12.69
C GLY A 77 17.65 -60.86 -13.08
N GLU A 78 17.24 -60.96 -14.36
CA GLU A 78 17.32 -62.18 -15.18
C GLU A 78 16.76 -61.91 -16.59
N HIS A 79 17.59 -62.22 -17.60
CA HIS A 79 17.34 -62.31 -19.04
C HIS A 79 16.19 -61.50 -19.67
N LYS A 80 16.52 -60.49 -20.49
CA LYS A 80 15.58 -59.95 -21.49
C LYS A 80 15.09 -61.13 -22.36
N PRO A 81 13.79 -61.47 -22.37
CA PRO A 81 13.29 -62.63 -23.06
C PRO A 81 13.56 -62.51 -24.56
N MET A 82 13.85 -63.64 -25.21
CA MET A 82 14.19 -63.69 -26.63
C MET A 82 13.08 -63.05 -27.48
N VAL A 83 13.43 -62.16 -28.40
CA VAL A 83 12.45 -61.45 -29.24
C VAL A 83 11.65 -62.47 -30.06
N GLY A 84 10.32 -62.42 -29.95
CA GLY A 84 9.41 -63.41 -30.57
C GLY A 84 9.06 -64.60 -29.68
N SER A 85 9.66 -64.72 -28.49
CA SER A 85 9.22 -65.71 -27.49
C SER A 85 7.85 -65.34 -26.92
N GLU A 86 7.11 -66.34 -26.44
CA GLU A 86 5.81 -66.14 -25.82
C GLU A 86 5.89 -65.25 -24.57
N GLU A 87 7.00 -65.34 -23.84
CA GLU A 87 7.32 -64.47 -22.70
C GLU A 87 7.55 -63.02 -23.12
N TRP A 88 8.29 -62.79 -24.21
CA TRP A 88 8.50 -61.45 -24.76
C TRP A 88 7.17 -60.79 -25.17
N HIS A 89 6.29 -61.55 -25.83
CA HIS A 89 4.95 -61.07 -26.17
C HIS A 89 4.09 -60.82 -24.92
N ARG A 90 4.19 -61.64 -23.87
CA ARG A 90 3.49 -61.45 -22.60
C ARG A 90 3.94 -60.17 -21.89
N ILE A 91 5.25 -59.95 -21.74
CA ILE A 91 5.81 -58.74 -21.11
C ILE A 91 5.42 -57.49 -21.89
N ARG A 92 5.50 -57.52 -23.22
CA ARG A 92 5.10 -56.37 -24.05
C ARG A 92 3.62 -56.02 -23.86
N ARG A 93 2.73 -57.03 -23.80
CA ARG A 93 1.30 -56.82 -23.55
C ARG A 93 1.02 -56.31 -22.13
N SER A 94 1.64 -56.88 -21.10
CA SER A 94 1.45 -56.43 -19.71
C SER A 94 2.02 -55.04 -19.49
N SER A 95 3.21 -54.76 -20.02
CA SER A 95 3.81 -53.42 -20.00
C SER A 95 2.92 -52.39 -20.69
N HIS A 96 2.36 -52.71 -21.87
CA HIS A 96 1.44 -51.79 -22.55
C HIS A 96 0.15 -51.53 -21.75
N LYS A 97 -0.44 -52.56 -21.12
CA LYS A 97 -1.59 -52.41 -20.23
C LYS A 97 -1.27 -51.53 -19.02
N GLU A 98 -0.09 -51.71 -18.46
CA GLU A 98 0.37 -50.97 -17.29
C GLU A 98 0.60 -49.49 -17.60
N VAL A 99 1.19 -49.19 -18.77
CA VAL A 99 1.32 -47.81 -19.27
C VAL A 99 -0.05 -47.15 -19.42
N GLU A 100 -1.01 -47.84 -20.02
CA GLU A 100 -2.36 -47.29 -20.22
C GLU A 100 -3.14 -47.16 -18.89
N ARG A 101 -2.93 -48.07 -17.93
CA ARG A 101 -3.49 -47.96 -16.57
C ARG A 101 -2.99 -46.69 -15.89
N ARG A 102 -1.68 -46.46 -15.85
CA ARG A 102 -1.09 -45.25 -15.27
C ARG A 102 -1.61 -43.98 -15.92
N ARG A 103 -1.69 -43.95 -17.26
CA ARG A 103 -2.28 -42.82 -17.99
C ARG A 103 -3.71 -42.52 -17.54
N ARG A 104 -4.54 -43.57 -17.38
CA ARG A 104 -5.93 -43.40 -16.91
C ARG A 104 -6.01 -42.89 -15.48
N GLU A 105 -5.12 -43.34 -14.61
CA GLU A 105 -5.04 -42.88 -13.21
C GLU A 105 -4.70 -41.40 -13.15
N THR A 106 -3.65 -40.96 -13.84
CA THR A 106 -3.28 -39.53 -13.93
C THR A 106 -4.43 -38.66 -14.45
N ILE A 107 -5.17 -39.12 -15.46
CA ILE A 107 -6.35 -38.40 -15.98
C ILE A 107 -7.49 -38.37 -14.94
N ASN A 108 -7.71 -39.46 -14.22
CA ASN A 108 -8.76 -39.51 -13.21
C ASN A 108 -8.45 -38.62 -12.01
N GLU A 109 -7.18 -38.61 -11.59
CA GLU A 109 -6.66 -37.74 -10.54
C GLU A 109 -6.84 -36.28 -10.92
N SER A 110 -6.42 -35.88 -12.12
CA SER A 110 -6.57 -34.49 -12.58
C SER A 110 -8.04 -34.05 -12.68
N ILE A 111 -8.95 -34.91 -13.15
CA ILE A 111 -10.38 -34.61 -13.17
C ILE A 111 -10.96 -34.50 -11.75
N SER A 112 -10.50 -35.34 -10.82
CA SER A 112 -10.96 -35.30 -9.43
C SER A 112 -10.49 -34.03 -8.72
N GLU A 113 -9.29 -33.55 -9.05
CA GLU A 113 -8.75 -32.31 -8.53
C GLU A 113 -9.54 -31.09 -9.02
N LEU A 114 -9.91 -31.06 -10.30
CA LEU A 114 -10.82 -30.02 -10.83
C LEU A 114 -12.14 -29.99 -10.06
N ALA A 115 -12.72 -31.15 -9.75
CA ALA A 115 -13.98 -31.23 -9.00
C ALA A 115 -13.87 -30.68 -7.56
N ARG A 116 -12.67 -30.67 -6.98
CA ARG A 116 -12.41 -30.17 -5.61
C ARG A 116 -12.43 -28.64 -5.54
N ILE A 117 -11.90 -27.97 -6.56
CA ILE A 117 -11.76 -26.50 -6.59
C ILE A 117 -12.97 -25.81 -7.22
N VAL A 118 -13.71 -26.50 -8.09
CA VAL A 118 -14.87 -25.95 -8.79
C VAL A 118 -16.15 -26.20 -7.96
N PRO A 119 -16.89 -25.15 -7.58
CA PRO A 119 -18.10 -25.31 -6.75
C PRO A 119 -19.24 -25.99 -7.51
N GLY A 120 -19.96 -26.87 -6.80
CA GLY A 120 -21.15 -27.55 -7.33
C GLY A 120 -20.85 -28.69 -8.31
N CYS A 121 -19.64 -29.24 -8.28
CA CYS A 121 -19.31 -30.40 -9.10
C CYS A 121 -19.96 -31.70 -8.58
N GLU A 122 -20.59 -32.43 -9.49
CA GLU A 122 -21.06 -33.81 -9.26
C GLU A 122 -19.96 -34.84 -9.58
N LYS A 123 -20.19 -36.13 -9.31
CA LYS A 123 -19.24 -37.23 -9.62
C LYS A 123 -19.09 -37.55 -11.13
N ASN A 124 -19.77 -36.82 -12.02
CA ASN A 124 -19.77 -37.10 -13.45
C ASN A 124 -18.65 -36.33 -14.15
N LYS A 125 -17.69 -37.05 -14.75
CA LYS A 125 -16.53 -36.47 -15.47
C LYS A 125 -16.92 -35.43 -16.53
N GLY A 126 -17.97 -35.67 -17.31
CA GLY A 126 -18.43 -34.74 -18.33
C GLY A 126 -18.95 -33.43 -17.72
N LYS A 127 -19.78 -33.53 -16.68
CA LYS A 127 -20.30 -32.37 -15.96
C LYS A 127 -19.21 -31.60 -15.22
N ILE A 128 -18.22 -32.28 -14.66
CA ILE A 128 -17.06 -31.62 -14.01
C ILE A 128 -16.35 -30.73 -15.02
N LEU A 129 -16.06 -31.24 -16.22
CA LEU A 129 -15.38 -30.47 -17.27
C LEU A 129 -16.22 -29.28 -17.73
N GLU A 130 -17.50 -29.48 -18.02
CA GLU A 130 -18.42 -28.41 -18.42
C GLU A 130 -18.52 -27.32 -17.33
N ARG A 131 -18.67 -27.72 -16.06
CA ARG A 131 -18.76 -26.78 -14.95
C ARG A 131 -17.45 -26.03 -14.72
N THR A 132 -16.32 -26.70 -14.91
CA THR A 132 -14.99 -26.07 -14.83
C THR A 132 -14.85 -24.97 -15.87
N VAL A 133 -15.25 -25.21 -17.11
CA VAL A 133 -15.21 -24.18 -18.18
C VAL A 133 -16.09 -22.99 -17.81
N ALA A 134 -17.34 -23.24 -17.39
CA ALA A 134 -18.25 -22.18 -16.98
C ALA A 134 -17.71 -21.37 -15.78
N TYR A 135 -17.09 -22.05 -14.81
CA TYR A 135 -16.52 -21.39 -13.64
C TYR A 135 -15.31 -20.52 -13.99
N ILE A 136 -14.43 -20.98 -14.89
CA ILE A 136 -13.31 -20.17 -15.39
C ILE A 136 -13.82 -18.90 -16.09
N GLN A 137 -14.87 -19.02 -16.91
CA GLN A 137 -15.48 -17.86 -17.56
C GLN A 137 -16.07 -16.88 -16.54
N GLN A 138 -16.78 -17.39 -15.54
CA GLN A 138 -17.33 -16.58 -14.45
C GLN A 138 -16.21 -15.88 -13.65
N LEU A 139 -15.10 -16.56 -13.37
CA LEU A 139 -13.97 -15.96 -12.68
C LEU A 139 -13.35 -14.82 -13.48
N LYS A 140 -13.20 -14.98 -14.80
CA LYS A 140 -12.71 -13.92 -15.70
C LYS A 140 -13.65 -12.72 -15.75
N GLU A 141 -14.95 -12.95 -15.84
CA GLU A 141 -15.93 -11.87 -15.83
C GLU A 141 -15.95 -11.15 -14.47
N ASN A 142 -15.86 -11.90 -13.37
CA ASN A 142 -15.77 -11.33 -12.03
C ASN A 142 -14.49 -10.51 -11.82
N GLU A 143 -13.36 -10.97 -12.36
CA GLU A 143 -12.09 -10.24 -12.35
C GLU A 143 -12.22 -8.91 -13.10
N ALA A 144 -12.79 -8.90 -14.30
CA ALA A 144 -13.05 -7.68 -15.06
C ALA A 144 -13.96 -6.71 -14.30
N ASN A 145 -15.08 -7.20 -13.76
CA ASN A 145 -16.01 -6.39 -12.96
C ASN A 145 -15.34 -5.82 -11.70
N ASN A 146 -14.46 -6.58 -11.04
CA ASN A 146 -13.70 -6.11 -9.91
C ASN A 146 -12.77 -4.98 -10.34
N ILE A 147 -11.98 -5.16 -11.40
CA ILE A 147 -11.06 -4.12 -11.91
C ILE A 147 -11.84 -2.83 -12.19
N GLU A 148 -12.99 -2.91 -12.85
CA GLU A 148 -13.84 -1.74 -13.12
C GLU A 148 -14.31 -1.06 -11.83
N LYS A 149 -14.81 -1.85 -10.86
CA LYS A 149 -15.26 -1.34 -9.57
C LYS A 149 -14.13 -0.66 -8.80
N TRP A 150 -12.98 -1.31 -8.67
CA TRP A 150 -11.80 -0.76 -7.98
C TRP A 150 -11.31 0.53 -8.68
N THR A 151 -11.31 0.54 -10.01
CA THR A 151 -10.94 1.73 -10.79
C THR A 151 -11.88 2.90 -10.51
N LEU A 152 -13.19 2.65 -10.51
CA LEU A 152 -14.19 3.67 -10.21
C LEU A 152 -14.06 4.19 -8.78
N GLU A 153 -13.93 3.28 -7.81
CA GLU A 153 -13.73 3.64 -6.39
C GLU A 153 -12.48 4.50 -6.22
N LYS A 154 -11.35 4.12 -6.84
CA LYS A 154 -10.11 4.90 -6.83
C LYS A 154 -10.31 6.31 -7.39
N LEU A 155 -10.93 6.45 -8.56
CA LEU A 155 -11.17 7.76 -9.17
C LEU A 155 -12.04 8.66 -8.29
N LEU A 156 -13.07 8.10 -7.65
CA LEU A 156 -13.93 8.84 -6.74
C LEU A 156 -13.19 9.27 -5.46
N THR A 157 -12.36 8.39 -4.89
CA THR A 157 -11.55 8.75 -3.72
C THR A 157 -10.49 9.78 -4.06
N ASP A 158 -9.83 9.66 -5.21
CA ASP A 158 -8.81 10.62 -5.67
C ASP A 158 -9.44 12.00 -5.88
N GLN A 159 -10.64 12.06 -6.47
CA GLN A 159 -11.40 13.30 -6.61
C GLN A 159 -11.76 13.91 -5.26
N ALA A 160 -12.26 13.11 -4.31
CA ALA A 160 -12.59 13.59 -2.97
C ALA A 160 -11.35 14.10 -2.21
N ILE A 161 -10.22 13.39 -2.33
CA ILE A 161 -8.94 13.82 -1.75
C ILE A 161 -8.49 15.15 -2.34
N SER A 162 -8.60 15.32 -3.66
CA SER A 162 -8.26 16.57 -4.35
C SER A 162 -9.11 17.74 -3.87
N GLU A 163 -10.43 17.56 -3.78
CA GLU A 163 -11.37 18.57 -3.29
C GLU A 163 -11.12 18.94 -1.83
N LEU A 164 -10.93 17.95 -0.96
CA LEU A 164 -10.61 18.18 0.45
C LEU A 164 -9.26 18.88 0.62
N SER A 165 -8.26 18.49 -0.16
CA SER A 165 -6.93 19.12 -0.14
C SER A 165 -7.00 20.58 -0.57
N ALA A 166 -7.75 20.89 -1.62
CA ALA A 166 -7.97 22.26 -2.08
C ALA A 166 -8.71 23.10 -1.03
N ALA A 167 -9.76 22.54 -0.40
CA ALA A 167 -10.49 23.21 0.67
C ALA A 167 -9.59 23.50 1.88
N ASN A 168 -8.74 22.54 2.25
CA ASN A 168 -7.79 22.67 3.36
C ASN A 168 -6.74 23.75 3.08
N GLN A 169 -6.15 23.75 1.88
CA GLN A 169 -5.22 24.81 1.45
C GLN A 169 -5.85 26.20 1.52
N LYS A 170 -7.11 26.33 1.08
CA LYS A 170 -7.85 27.60 1.16
C LYS A 170 -8.06 28.05 2.61
N LEU A 171 -8.40 27.14 3.51
CA LEU A 171 -8.58 27.45 4.93
C LEU A 171 -7.25 27.86 5.59
N LYS A 172 -6.15 27.16 5.30
CA LYS A 172 -4.81 27.54 5.77
C LYS A 172 -4.44 28.94 5.32
N ALA A 173 -4.63 29.26 4.04
CA ALA A 173 -4.35 30.60 3.52
C ALA A 173 -5.19 31.71 4.19
N GLU A 174 -6.45 31.43 4.52
CA GLU A 174 -7.33 32.37 5.22
C GLU A 174 -6.92 32.55 6.69
N CYS A 175 -6.56 31.46 7.39
CA CYS A 175 -5.99 31.53 8.73
C CYS A 175 -4.72 32.40 8.74
N ASP A 176 -3.80 32.19 7.80
CA ASP A 176 -2.56 32.97 7.69
C ASP A 176 -2.84 34.45 7.41
N ARG A 177 -3.88 34.75 6.62
CA ARG A 177 -4.32 36.13 6.33
C ARG A 177 -4.85 36.80 7.59
N LEU A 178 -5.78 36.16 8.29
CA LEU A 178 -6.37 36.66 9.52
C LEU A 178 -5.33 36.83 10.63
N TRP A 179 -4.38 35.89 10.72
CA TRP A 179 -3.30 35.96 11.71
C TRP A 179 -2.38 37.16 11.46
N ARG A 180 -2.03 37.43 10.19
CA ARG A 180 -1.31 38.65 9.80
C ARG A 180 -2.08 39.92 10.18
N GLU A 181 -3.38 39.97 9.93
CA GLU A 181 -4.21 41.13 10.30
C GLU A 181 -4.23 41.33 11.82
N VAL A 182 -4.46 40.28 12.59
CA VAL A 182 -4.43 40.34 14.07
C VAL A 182 -3.08 40.87 14.56
N ASN A 183 -1.97 40.41 13.98
CA ASN A 183 -0.64 40.90 14.37
C ASN A 183 -0.40 42.37 14.06
N VAL A 184 -0.88 42.87 12.91
CA VAL A 184 -0.83 44.31 12.59
C VAL A 184 -1.59 45.11 13.63
N TRP A 185 -2.81 44.69 14.00
CA TRP A 185 -3.61 45.36 15.02
C TRP A 185 -2.97 45.28 16.41
N LYS A 186 -2.39 44.13 16.78
CA LYS A 186 -1.64 43.96 18.03
C LYS A 186 -0.45 44.93 18.09
N GLN A 187 0.34 45.03 17.02
CA GLN A 187 1.48 45.95 16.94
C GLN A 187 1.04 47.42 17.07
N ALA A 188 0.02 47.83 16.30
CA ALA A 188 -0.51 49.19 16.35
C ALA A 188 -1.01 49.57 17.76
N ALA A 189 -1.71 48.65 18.43
CA ALA A 189 -2.17 48.86 19.81
C ALA A 189 -1.01 48.97 20.80
N THR A 190 0.06 48.20 20.64
CA THR A 190 1.25 48.30 21.52
C THR A 190 2.05 49.58 21.30
N SER A 191 2.19 50.05 20.06
CA SER A 191 2.90 51.30 19.75
C SER A 191 2.17 52.54 20.30
N GLY A 192 0.84 52.49 20.43
CA GLY A 192 0.06 53.54 21.10
C GLY A 192 0.27 53.62 22.61
N LEU A 193 0.70 52.54 23.27
CA LEU A 193 0.87 52.46 24.72
C LEU A 193 2.25 52.92 25.22
N ASP A 194 3.26 53.00 24.35
CA ASP A 194 4.61 53.45 24.72
C ASP A 194 4.77 54.98 24.69
N ASN A 195 3.92 55.72 23.98
CA ASN A 195 3.99 57.18 23.91
C ASN A 195 3.48 57.90 25.19
N ASP A 196 2.68 57.24 26.02
CA ASP A 196 2.12 57.83 27.25
C ASP A 196 3.08 57.84 28.47
N LYS A 197 4.28 57.25 28.35
CA LYS A 197 5.24 57.16 29.46
C LYS A 197 6.30 58.26 29.49
N ASP A 198 6.41 59.07 28.44
CA ASP A 198 7.48 60.06 28.31
C ASP A 198 7.07 61.53 28.58
N GLU A 199 5.79 61.83 28.87
CA GLU A 199 5.31 63.21 29.05
C GLU A 199 5.31 63.78 30.49
N LYS A 200 6.05 63.20 31.45
CA LYS A 200 6.10 63.77 32.83
C LYS A 200 7.51 63.98 33.38
N LYS A 201 8.29 64.88 32.78
CA LYS A 201 9.36 65.62 33.48
C LYS A 201 9.61 66.96 32.82
N ASP A 202 8.89 68.00 33.23
CA ASP A 202 9.38 69.39 33.16
C ASP A 202 8.61 70.23 34.19
N GLU A 203 9.15 70.34 35.41
CA GLU A 203 8.83 71.46 36.31
C GLU A 203 10.06 72.36 36.42
N PRO A 204 9.95 73.67 36.19
CA PRO A 204 11.05 74.60 36.37
C PRO A 204 11.09 75.06 37.83
N ILE A 205 12.08 74.63 38.60
CA ILE A 205 12.32 75.21 39.93
C ILE A 205 13.10 76.51 39.76
N SER A 206 12.35 77.61 39.63
CA SER A 206 12.85 78.93 40.01
C SER A 206 13.01 78.94 41.53
N ASN A 207 14.21 79.21 42.04
CA ASN A 207 14.33 79.84 43.36
C ASN A 207 15.56 80.73 43.45
N VAL A 208 15.28 82.03 43.39
CA VAL A 208 16.15 83.14 43.77
C VAL A 208 16.17 83.23 45.29
N ARG A 209 17.35 83.21 45.91
CA ARG A 209 17.61 83.74 47.27
C ARG A 209 19.13 83.91 47.45
N ALA A 210 19.73 85.05 47.12
CA ALA A 210 19.86 86.28 47.91
C ALA A 210 20.68 86.13 49.21
N GLU A 211 21.88 86.76 49.20
CA GLU A 211 22.64 87.37 50.32
C GLU A 211 23.20 86.45 51.43
N LYS A 212 24.39 86.60 52.03
CA LYS A 212 25.50 87.60 52.16
C LYS A 212 26.73 86.81 52.72
N MET A 213 28.00 87.13 52.37
CA MET A 213 29.01 87.83 53.22
C MET A 213 28.93 87.45 54.71
N ASP A 214 29.93 86.90 55.40
CA ASP A 214 31.41 87.09 55.37
C ASP A 214 32.20 85.76 55.44
#